data_AF-A0A968C6X6-F1
#
_entry.id   AF-A0A968C6X6-F1
#
_cell.length_a   1.000
_cell.length_b   1.000
_cell.length_c   1.000
_cell.angle_alpha   90.00
_cell.angle_beta   90.00
_cell.angle_gamma   90.00
#
_symmetry.space_group_name_H-M   'P 1'
#
loop_
_entity.id
_entity.type
_entity.pdbx_description
1 polymer ?
#
loop_
_entity_poly.entity_id
_entity_poly.type
_entity_poly.pdbx_seq_one_letter_code
_entity_poly.pdbx_strand_id
1 'polypeptide(L)'
;FGWHAIVIDGHDLGAILDALDEAGRTSGRPTMILAQTIKGKGIPSMEGKNGCHGKAVKKGDDLDEALAALESQLVAGTAKPAIPPP
;
A
#
# COMPACT_ATOMS: atom_id res chain seq x y z
N PHE A 1 -5.05 -25.49 -6.08
CA PHE A 1 -3.89 -24.61 -5.77
C PHE A 1 -3.19 -24.99 -4.47
N GLY A 2 -3.88 -25.24 -3.35
CA GLY A 2 -3.23 -25.78 -2.13
C GLY A 2 -2.48 -24.75 -1.27
N TRP A 3 -2.69 -23.46 -1.55
CA TRP A 3 -2.06 -22.35 -0.84
C TRP A 3 -2.81 -22.05 0.46
N HIS A 4 -2.09 -21.53 1.45
CA HIS A 4 -2.68 -20.78 2.54
C HIS A 4 -3.10 -19.41 2.02
N ALA A 5 -4.37 -19.03 2.16
CA ALA A 5 -4.87 -17.75 1.64
C ALA A 5 -5.29 -16.84 2.80
N ILE A 6 -4.77 -15.61 2.81
CA ILE A 6 -5.07 -14.58 3.81
C ILE A 6 -5.65 -13.38 3.06
N VAL A 7 -6.84 -12.92 3.44
CA VAL A 7 -7.48 -11.74 2.82
C VAL A 7 -7.37 -10.58 3.79
N ILE A 8 -6.83 -9.44 3.33
CA ILE A 8 -6.61 -8.25 4.16
C ILE A 8 -7.10 -6.98 3.47
N ASP A 9 -7.32 -5.93 4.25
CA ASP A 9 -7.27 -4.56 3.75
C ASP A 9 -5.81 -4.22 3.45
N GLY A 10 -5.51 -3.91 2.19
CA GLY A 10 -4.17 -3.56 1.72
C GLY A 10 -3.72 -2.14 2.08
N HIS A 11 -4.57 -1.35 2.74
CA HIS A 11 -4.21 -0.02 3.25
C HIS A 11 -4.12 0.03 4.78
N ASP A 12 -4.31 -1.11 5.46
CA ASP A 12 -4.10 -1.25 6.89
C ASP A 12 -2.72 -1.88 7.16
N LEU A 13 -1.79 -1.07 7.68
CA LEU A 13 -0.43 -1.52 7.97
C LEU A 13 -0.39 -2.61 9.04
N GLY A 14 -1.31 -2.58 10.02
CA GLY A 14 -1.42 -3.63 11.03
C GLY A 14 -1.80 -4.96 10.41
N ALA A 15 -2.84 -4.97 9.56
CA ALA A 15 -3.28 -6.16 8.84
C ALA A 15 -2.19 -6.73 7.92
N ILE A 16 -1.39 -5.88 7.29
CA ILE A 16 -0.23 -6.29 6.49
C ILE A 16 0.83 -6.98 7.34
N LEU A 17 1.21 -6.38 8.48
CA LEU A 17 2.22 -6.94 9.38
C LEU A 17 1.77 -8.29 9.95
N ASP A 18 0.54 -8.38 10.43
CA ASP A 18 -0.03 -9.62 10.96
C ASP A 18 -0.06 -10.74 9.90
N ALA A 19 -0.42 -10.41 8.66
CA ALA A 19 -0.44 -11.38 7.56
C ALA A 19 0.97 -11.84 7.16
N LEU A 20 1.97 -10.95 7.21
CA LEU A 20 3.36 -11.32 6.97
C LEU A 20 3.91 -12.22 8.08
N ASP A 21 3.60 -11.93 9.34
CA ASP A 21 3.99 -12.76 10.49
C ASP A 21 3.33 -14.15 10.44
N GLU A 22 2.07 -14.22 10.02
CA GLU A 22 1.37 -15.50 9.79
C GLU A 22 1.99 -16.27 8.60
N ALA A 23 2.31 -15.58 7.51
CA ALA A 23 2.97 -16.19 6.36
C ALA A 23 4.33 -16.77 6.74
N GLY A 24 5.14 -16.06 7.55
CA GLY A 24 6.43 -16.52 8.06
C GLY A 24 6.35 -17.74 8.97
N ARG A 25 5.22 -17.93 9.66
CA ARG A 25 4.93 -19.12 10.49
C ARG A 25 4.30 -20.28 9.70
N THR A 26 3.87 -20.04 8.48
CA THR A 26 3.24 -21.07 7.64
C THR A 26 4.31 -22.02 7.08
N SER A 27 4.13 -23.32 7.32
CA SER A 27 5.02 -24.36 6.83
C SER A 27 4.25 -25.43 6.05
N GLY A 28 4.95 -26.15 5.16
CA GLY A 28 4.36 -27.24 4.37
C GLY A 28 3.47 -26.81 3.20
N ARG A 29 3.25 -25.50 2.98
CA ARG A 29 2.54 -24.94 1.83
C ARG A 29 2.91 -23.47 1.59
N PRO A 30 2.78 -22.96 0.35
CA PRO A 30 2.93 -21.52 0.07
C PRO A 30 1.76 -20.70 0.62
N THR A 31 1.99 -19.40 0.85
CA THR A 31 0.99 -18.44 1.34
C THR A 31 0.70 -17.35 0.31
N MET A 32 -0.58 -17.03 0.10
CA MET A 32 -1.07 -15.95 -0.75
C MET A 32 -1.79 -14.92 0.13
N ILE A 33 -1.27 -13.70 0.16
CA ILE A 33 -1.94 -12.57 0.80
C ILE A 33 -2.71 -11.81 -0.28
N LEU A 34 -4.04 -11.91 -0.25
CA LEU A 34 -4.94 -11.19 -1.14
C LEU A 34 -5.28 -9.83 -0.52
N ALA A 35 -4.42 -8.84 -0.78
CA ALA A 35 -4.57 -7.48 -0.29
C ALA A 35 -5.59 -6.69 -1.13
N GLN A 36 -6.71 -6.33 -0.52
CA GLN A 36 -7.72 -5.47 -1.16
C GLN A 36 -7.20 -4.03 -1.19
N THR A 37 -6.96 -3.50 -2.39
CA THR A 37 -6.38 -2.16 -2.56
C THR A 37 -7.25 -1.28 -3.45
N ILE A 38 -6.95 0.01 -3.44
CA ILE A 38 -7.56 1.02 -4.31
C ILE A 38 -6.43 1.62 -5.14
N LYS A 39 -6.52 1.46 -6.46
CA LYS A 39 -5.51 2.00 -7.38
C LYS A 39 -5.46 3.53 -7.27
N GLY A 40 -4.28 4.10 -7.08
CA GLY A 40 -4.12 5.55 -6.91
C GLY A 40 -4.64 6.09 -5.58
N LYS A 41 -4.72 5.24 -4.54
CA LYS A 41 -5.10 5.65 -3.17
C LYS A 41 -4.34 6.90 -2.73
N GLY A 42 -5.04 7.85 -2.12
CA GLY A 42 -4.46 9.05 -1.55
C GLY A 42 -4.36 10.22 -2.53
N ILE A 43 -4.71 10.03 -3.80
CA ILE A 43 -4.82 11.12 -4.80
C ILE A 43 -6.28 11.14 -5.28
N PRO A 44 -7.14 12.07 -4.81
CA PRO A 44 -8.58 12.08 -5.12
C PRO A 44 -8.90 12.10 -6.63
N SER A 45 -8.06 12.75 -7.43
CA SER A 45 -8.21 12.78 -8.88
C SER A 45 -7.93 11.42 -9.55
N MET A 46 -7.23 10.49 -8.90
CA MET A 46 -6.81 9.19 -9.45
C MET A 46 -7.41 7.97 -8.73
N GLU A 47 -7.84 8.12 -7.48
CA GLU A 47 -8.26 7.02 -6.61
C GLU A 47 -9.43 6.22 -7.21
N GLY A 48 -9.21 4.93 -7.46
CA GLY A 48 -10.18 4.02 -8.07
C GLY A 48 -10.47 4.28 -9.55
N LYS A 49 -9.82 5.27 -10.18
CA LYS A 49 -10.15 5.68 -11.56
C LYS A 49 -9.35 4.91 -12.61
N ASN A 50 -9.96 4.76 -13.78
CA ASN A 50 -9.30 4.21 -14.95
C ASN A 50 -8.45 5.27 -15.66
N GLY A 51 -7.51 4.82 -16.51
CA GLY A 51 -6.63 5.73 -17.26
C GLY A 51 -5.32 6.10 -16.57
N CYS A 52 -5.17 5.82 -15.27
CA CYS A 52 -3.97 6.12 -14.48
C CYS A 52 -2.99 4.94 -14.32
N HIS A 53 -3.21 3.81 -15.01
CA HIS A 53 -2.42 2.59 -14.81
C HIS A 53 -0.94 2.71 -15.24
N GLY A 54 -0.69 3.39 -16.35
CA GLY A 54 0.66 3.55 -16.92
C GLY A 54 0.88 4.92 -17.56
N LYS A 55 0.03 5.90 -17.21
CA LYS A 55 0.18 7.28 -17.68
C LYS A 55 0.88 8.09 -16.60
N ALA A 56 1.89 8.85 -16.99
CA ALA A 56 2.51 9.82 -16.10
C ALA A 56 1.50 10.86 -15.65
N VAL A 57 1.61 11.31 -14.40
CA VAL A 57 0.91 12.50 -13.90
C VAL A 57 1.40 13.70 -14.70
N LYS A 58 0.48 14.50 -15.25
CA LYS A 58 0.86 15.67 -16.05
C LYS A 58 1.47 16.72 -15.14
N LYS A 59 2.43 17.47 -15.65
CA LYS A 59 2.99 18.63 -14.93
C LYS A 59 1.97 19.77 -14.82
N GLY A 60 2.21 20.69 -13.89
CA GLY A 60 1.30 21.78 -13.56
C GLY A 60 0.24 21.30 -12.58
N ASP A 61 -0.98 21.80 -12.74
CA ASP A 61 -2.08 21.64 -11.79
C ASP A 61 -2.32 20.18 -11.35
N ASP A 62 -2.27 19.21 -12.27
CA ASP A 62 -2.46 17.78 -11.95
C ASP A 62 -1.39 17.25 -10.97
N LEU A 63 -0.14 17.69 -11.12
CA LEU A 63 0.96 17.30 -10.24
C LEU A 63 0.86 18.04 -8.91
N ASP A 64 0.56 19.32 -8.94
CA ASP A 64 0.45 20.16 -7.74
C ASP A 64 -0.70 19.68 -6.83
N GLU A 65 -1.85 19.29 -7.42
CA GLU A 65 -2.96 18.67 -6.70
C GLU A 65 -2.55 17.33 -6.07
N ALA A 66 -1.87 16.47 -6.82
CA ALA A 66 -1.43 15.17 -6.32
C ALA A 66 -0.43 15.31 -5.17
N LEU A 67 0.52 16.25 -5.29
CA LEU A 67 1.48 16.53 -4.22
C LEU A 67 0.78 17.09 -2.98
N ALA A 68 -0.08 18.10 -3.14
CA ALA A 68 -0.83 18.68 -2.02
C ALA A 68 -1.70 17.63 -1.31
N ALA A 69 -2.36 16.74 -2.07
CA ALA A 69 -3.13 15.64 -1.51
C ALA A 69 -2.26 14.72 -0.64
N LEU A 70 -1.09 14.30 -1.14
CA LEU A 70 -0.18 13.43 -0.40
C LEU A 70 0.47 14.14 0.81
N GLU A 71 0.89 15.39 0.64
CA GLU A 71 1.48 16.20 1.71
C GLU A 71 0.52 16.40 2.88
N SER A 72 -0.77 16.60 2.60
CA SER A 72 -1.81 16.74 3.65
C SER A 72 -1.99 15.47 4.50
N GLN A 73 -1.55 14.32 4.00
CA GLN A 73 -1.63 13.02 4.68
C GLN A 73 -0.34 12.71 5.47
N LEU A 74 0.70 13.53 5.34
CA LEU A 74 1.91 13.38 6.11
C LEU A 74 1.63 13.69 7.57
N VAL A 75 1.90 12.73 8.45
CA VAL A 75 1.89 12.96 9.89
C VAL A 75 3.19 13.65 10.28
N ALA A 76 3.11 14.73 11.05
CA ALA A 76 4.29 15.47 11.53
C ALA A 76 5.12 14.60 12.51
N GLY A 77 6.10 13.89 11.96
CA GLY A 77 7.19 13.24 12.67
C GLY A 77 6.86 11.92 13.37
N THR A 78 7.65 10.91 13.05
CA THR A 78 8.19 9.99 14.07
C THR A 78 9.67 9.78 13.73
N ALA A 79 10.51 9.58 14.75
CA ALA A 79 11.94 9.38 14.62
C ALA A 79 12.32 8.48 13.43
N LYS A 80 13.46 8.75 12.79
CA LYS A 80 14.02 7.92 11.71
C LYS A 80 13.87 6.44 12.10
N PRO A 81 13.17 5.61 11.30
CA PRO A 81 12.99 4.20 11.62
C PRO A 81 14.34 3.55 11.85
N ALA A 82 14.54 2.97 13.04
CA ALA A 82 15.72 2.17 13.32
C ALA A 82 15.51 0.81 12.65
N ILE A 83 16.10 0.62 11.47
CA ILE A 83 16.09 -0.66 10.77
C ILE A 83 17.26 -1.49 11.32
N PRO A 84 17.02 -2.55 12.09
CA PRO A 84 18.09 -3.44 12.54
C PRO A 84 18.71 -4.16 11.33
N PRO A 85 20.02 -4.47 11.37
CA PRO A 85 20.64 -5.29 10.33
C PRO A 85 20.01 -6.70 10.30
N PRO A 86 20.05 -7.37 9.13
CA PRO A 86 19.52 -8.72 8.96
C PRO A 86 20.25 -9.76 9.82
#